data_AF-A0A284S955-F1
#
_entry.id   AF-A0A284S955-F1
#
_cell.length_a   1.000
_cell.length_b   1.000
_cell.length_c   1.000
_cell.angle_alpha   90.00
_cell.angle_beta   90.00
_cell.angle_gamma   90.00
#
_symmetry.space_group_name_H-M   'P 1'
#
loop_
_entity.id
_entity.type
_entity.pdbx_description
1 polymer ?
#
loop_
_entity_poly.entity_id
_entity_poly.type
_entity_poly.pdbx_seq_one_letter_code
_entity_poly.pdbx_strand_id
1 'polypeptide(L)'
;MTIVKQTIQRQIISLEELEKMLAIRYGMVGHFDSVQVLDEAKRRAFAKHDPKFDEDLRALDQLNDLRLQLAQLRYSRAVSPPADASVPYLSLATKRSILTIALLDVE
;
A
#
# COMPACT_ATOMS: atom_id res chain seq x y z
N MET A 1 -13.86 -2.25 16.35
CA MET A 1 -13.13 -2.42 15.07
C MET A 1 -13.70 -1.62 13.89
N THR A 2 -14.96 -1.17 13.96
CA THR A 2 -15.67 -0.46 12.87
C THR A 2 -15.21 0.99 12.67
N ILE A 3 -14.86 1.70 13.76
CA ILE A 3 -14.45 3.11 13.72
C ILE A 3 -13.11 3.28 12.98
N VAL A 4 -12.10 2.45 13.29
CA VAL A 4 -10.77 2.49 12.64
C VAL A 4 -10.89 2.29 11.13
N LYS A 5 -11.67 1.29 10.69
CA LYS A 5 -11.91 1.05 9.27
C LYS A 5 -12.57 2.24 8.58
N GLN A 6 -13.59 2.85 9.20
CA GLN A 6 -14.26 4.03 8.65
C GLN A 6 -13.32 5.25 8.55
N THR A 7 -12.43 5.44 9.52
CA THR A 7 -11.42 6.51 9.48
C THR A 7 -10.43 6.29 8.34
N ILE A 8 -9.89 5.07 8.20
CA ILE A 8 -8.98 4.72 7.09
C ILE A 8 -9.66 4.96 5.74
N GLN A 9 -10.90 4.52 5.58
CA GLN A 9 -11.65 4.72 4.33
C GLN A 9 -11.83 6.20 3.98
N ARG A 10 -12.11 7.07 4.96
CA ARG A 10 -12.24 8.51 4.72
C ARG A 10 -10.92 9.14 4.26
N GLN A 11 -9.80 8.77 4.88
CA GLN A 11 -8.48 9.28 4.49
C GLN A 11 -8.09 8.81 3.08
N ILE A 12 -8.38 7.55 2.75
CA ILE A 12 -8.16 7.02 1.39
C ILE A 12 -8.90 7.87 0.35
N ILE A 13 -10.19 8.18 0.56
CA ILE A 13 -10.99 8.95 -0.42
C ILE A 13 -10.31 10.30 -0.75
N SER A 14 -9.91 11.06 0.26
CA SER A 14 -9.23 12.35 0.03
C SER A 14 -7.90 12.21 -0.71
N LEU A 15 -7.15 11.14 -0.44
CA LEU A 15 -5.86 10.90 -1.09
C LEU A 15 -6.03 10.34 -2.51
N GLU A 16 -7.10 9.59 -2.78
CA GLU A 16 -7.45 9.14 -4.13
C GLU A 16 -7.85 10.29 -5.05
N GLU A 17 -8.50 11.33 -4.51
CA GLU A 17 -8.75 12.58 -5.24
C GLU A 17 -7.43 13.29 -5.59
N LEU A 18 -6.47 13.33 -4.66
CA LEU A 18 -5.13 13.86 -4.92
C LEU A 18 -4.38 13.04 -5.98
N GLU A 19 -4.41 11.71 -5.92
CA GLU A 19 -3.80 10.81 -6.90
C GLU A 19 -4.38 11.07 -8.30
N LYS A 20 -5.71 11.23 -8.43
CA LYS A 20 -6.37 11.60 -9.69
C LYS A 20 -5.90 12.95 -10.22
N MET A 21 -5.80 13.97 -9.35
CA MET A 21 -5.29 15.28 -9.75
C MET A 21 -3.83 15.21 -10.21
N LEU A 22 -2.99 14.39 -9.57
CA LEU A 22 -1.61 14.17 -9.98
C LEU A 22 -1.53 13.45 -11.33
N ALA A 23 -2.30 12.38 -11.53
CA ALA A 23 -2.39 11.68 -12.81
C ALA A 23 -2.68 12.64 -13.96
N ILE A 24 -3.69 13.51 -13.81
CA ILE A 24 -4.03 14.54 -14.80
C ILE A 24 -2.85 15.50 -15.03
N ARG A 25 -2.22 16.01 -13.95
CA ARG A 25 -1.05 16.91 -14.05
C ARG A 25 0.17 16.26 -14.70
N TYR A 26 0.28 14.94 -14.62
CA TYR A 26 1.34 14.16 -15.22
C TYR A 26 1.04 13.76 -16.67
N GLY A 27 -0.15 14.10 -17.18
CA GLY A 27 -0.58 13.73 -18.54
C GLY A 27 -1.10 12.30 -18.64
N MET A 28 -1.38 11.64 -17.52
CA MET A 28 -2.01 10.31 -17.46
C MET A 28 -3.53 10.48 -17.55
N VAL A 29 -4.03 10.66 -18.78
CA VAL A 29 -5.46 10.88 -19.04
C VAL A 29 -6.20 9.55 -19.15
N GLY A 30 -7.44 9.49 -18.64
CA GLY A 30 -8.30 8.30 -18.74
C GLY A 30 -8.14 7.35 -17.55
N HIS A 31 -8.08 6.05 -17.81
CA HIS A 31 -7.79 5.06 -16.78
C HIS A 31 -6.28 5.05 -16.52
N PHE A 32 -5.87 5.50 -15.34
CA PHE A 32 -4.47 5.54 -14.95
C PHE A 32 -4.14 4.42 -13.97
N ASP A 33 -2.90 3.97 -14.00
CA ASP A 33 -2.35 3.03 -13.04
C ASP A 33 -1.73 3.80 -11.85
N SER A 34 -2.18 3.50 -10.64
CA SER A 34 -1.64 4.06 -9.39
C SER A 34 -0.13 3.89 -9.26
N VAL A 35 0.42 2.78 -9.74
CA VAL A 35 1.87 2.53 -9.69
C VAL A 35 2.62 3.53 -10.57
N GLN A 36 2.08 3.84 -11.76
CA GLN A 36 2.69 4.82 -12.65
C GLN A 36 2.67 6.23 -12.04
N VAL A 37 1.56 6.62 -11.39
CA VAL A 37 1.46 7.93 -10.71
C VAL A 37 2.51 8.05 -9.60
N LEU A 38 2.70 6.99 -8.80
CA LEU A 38 3.72 6.96 -7.75
C LEU A 38 5.15 7.03 -8.33
N ASP A 39 5.43 6.28 -9.39
CA ASP A 39 6.75 6.29 -10.03
C ASP A 39 7.09 7.64 -10.66
N GLU A 40 6.10 8.33 -11.25
CA GLU A 40 6.26 9.69 -11.74
C GLU A 40 6.50 10.69 -10.60
N ALA A 41 5.74 10.58 -9.49
CA ALA A 41 5.95 11.43 -8.32
C ALA A 41 7.36 11.25 -7.74
N LYS A 42 7.84 10.00 -7.62
CA LYS A 42 9.23 9.69 -7.23
C LYS A 42 10.22 10.36 -8.17
N ARG A 43 10.06 10.19 -9.48
CA ARG A 43 10.95 10.79 -10.48
C ARG A 43 11.03 12.31 -10.32
N ARG A 44 9.89 12.98 -10.08
CA ARG A 44 9.84 14.44 -9.91
C ARG A 44 10.47 14.89 -8.60
N ALA A 45 10.20 14.22 -7.48
CA ALA A 45 10.82 14.52 -6.19
C ALA A 45 12.35 14.44 -6.27
N PHE A 46 12.89 13.43 -6.97
CA PHE A 46 14.34 13.33 -7.15
C PHE A 46 14.92 14.31 -8.19
N ALA A 47 14.17 14.65 -9.23
CA ALA A 47 14.66 15.52 -10.31
C ALA A 47 14.50 17.02 -10.02
N LYS A 48 13.61 17.39 -9.09
CA LYS A 48 13.23 18.78 -8.83
C LYS A 48 13.34 19.05 -7.33
N HIS A 49 14.11 20.08 -6.97
CA HIS A 49 14.25 20.55 -5.59
C HIS A 49 13.06 21.44 -5.16
N ASP A 50 11.83 21.06 -5.51
CA ASP A 50 10.63 21.77 -5.09
C ASP A 50 9.94 20.95 -3.99
N PRO A 51 9.77 21.53 -2.77
CA PRO A 51 9.09 20.86 -1.65
C PRO A 51 7.71 20.31 -2.00
N LYS A 52 7.05 20.87 -3.02
CA LYS A 52 5.75 20.39 -3.45
C LYS A 52 5.80 18.95 -3.97
N PHE A 53 6.87 18.56 -4.66
CA PHE A 53 7.01 17.18 -5.14
C PHE A 53 7.26 16.19 -3.99
N ASP A 54 7.99 16.62 -2.95
CA ASP A 54 8.18 15.81 -1.74
C ASP A 54 6.87 15.64 -0.95
N GLU A 55 6.02 16.67 -0.92
CA GLU A 55 4.67 16.56 -0.35
C GLU A 55 3.78 15.60 -1.14
N ASP A 56 3.76 15.73 -2.48
CA ASP A 56 2.96 14.88 -3.35
C ASP A 56 3.40 13.40 -3.23
N LEU A 57 4.72 13.13 -3.19
CA LEU A 57 5.24 11.78 -2.97
C LEU A 57 4.83 11.23 -1.60
N ARG A 58 4.99 12.01 -0.52
CA ARG A 58 4.59 11.57 0.83
C ARG A 58 3.09 11.26 0.92
N ALA A 59 2.25 12.02 0.23
CA ALA A 59 0.81 11.78 0.19
C ALA A 59 0.48 10.46 -0.51
N LEU A 60 1.18 10.13 -1.61
CA LEU A 60 0.99 8.87 -2.32
C LEU A 60 1.52 7.66 -1.54
N ASP A 61 2.64 7.80 -0.82
CA ASP A 61 3.14 6.77 0.08
C ASP A 61 2.12 6.49 1.21
N GLN A 62 1.56 7.56 1.81
CA GLN A 62 0.51 7.42 2.82
C GLN A 62 -0.74 6.73 2.27
N LEU A 63 -1.14 7.02 1.03
CA LEU A 63 -2.26 6.35 0.37
C LEU A 63 -2.01 4.85 0.23
N ASN A 64 -0.81 4.45 -0.18
CA ASN A 64 -0.43 3.06 -0.32
C ASN A 64 -0.47 2.32 1.04
N ASP A 65 0.06 2.95 2.10
CA ASP A 65 0.03 2.38 3.45
C ASP A 65 -1.40 2.17 3.96
N LEU A 66 -2.29 3.13 3.73
CA LEU A 66 -3.69 3.02 4.14
C LEU A 66 -4.43 1.94 3.35
N ARG A 67 -4.16 1.81 2.04
CA ARG A 67 -4.70 0.72 1.20
C ARG A 67 -4.25 -0.64 1.72
N LEU A 68 -2.97 -0.79 2.10
CA LEU A 68 -2.43 -2.00 2.70
C LEU A 68 -3.09 -2.32 4.04
N GLN A 69 -3.21 -1.34 4.95
CA GLN A 69 -3.89 -1.52 6.24
C GLN A 69 -5.35 -1.95 6.05
N LEU A 70 -6.07 -1.33 5.11
CA LEU A 70 -7.44 -1.70 4.81
C LEU A 70 -7.56 -3.12 4.27
N ALA A 71 -6.62 -3.55 3.41
CA ALA A 71 -6.55 -4.91 2.91
C ALA A 71 -6.32 -5.91 4.07
N GLN A 72 -5.36 -5.64 4.94
CA GLN A 72 -5.08 -6.48 6.12
C GLN A 72 -6.28 -6.63 7.04
N LEU A 73 -7.01 -5.54 7.31
CA LEU A 73 -8.26 -5.56 8.10
C LEU A 73 -9.38 -6.37 7.44
N ARG A 74 -9.38 -6.48 6.11
CA ARG A 74 -10.33 -7.33 5.37
C ARG A 74 -9.93 -8.80 5.46
N TYR A 75 -8.63 -9.10 5.30
CA TYR A 75 -8.10 -10.47 5.42
C TYR A 75 -8.30 -11.05 6.82
N SER A 76 -8.00 -10.30 7.88
CA SER A 76 -8.19 -10.76 9.26
C SER A 76 -9.65 -11.04 9.62
N ARG A 77 -10.60 -10.43 8.89
CA ARG A 77 -12.04 -10.71 9.04
C ARG A 77 -12.50 -11.91 8.22
N ALA A 78 -11.88 -12.17 7.07
CA ALA A 78 -12.27 -13.25 6.17
C ALA A 78 -11.76 -14.62 6.64
N VAL A 79 -10.66 -14.67 7.39
CA VAL A 79 -10.10 -15.90 7.95
C VAL A 79 -10.65 -16.12 9.37
N SER A 80 -11.89 -16.60 9.47
CA SER A 80 -12.25 -17.44 10.63
C SER A 80 -11.61 -18.82 10.42
N PRO A 81 -10.91 -19.40 11.41
CA PRO A 81 -10.34 -20.74 11.24
C PRO A 81 -11.46 -21.72 10.89
N PRO A 82 -11.28 -22.60 9.89
CA PRO A 82 -12.14 -23.77 9.77
C PRO A 82 -12.08 -24.52 11.10
N ALA A 83 -13.23 -24.91 11.66
CA ALA A 83 -13.33 -25.55 12.97
C ALA A 83 -12.49 -26.83 13.13
N ASP A 84 -11.98 -27.40 12.04
CA ASP A 84 -11.21 -28.65 12.00
C ASP A 84 -9.77 -28.54 11.50
N ALA A 85 -9.25 -27.34 11.21
CA ALA A 85 -7.93 -27.23 10.59
C ALA A 85 -6.81 -27.08 11.63
N SER A 86 -6.31 -28.21 12.12
CA SER A 86 -4.98 -28.39 12.75
C SER A 86 -3.86 -28.12 11.73
N VAL A 87 -3.83 -26.95 11.10
CA VAL A 87 -2.77 -26.56 10.16
C VAL A 87 -2.25 -25.18 10.58
N PRO A 88 -0.95 -25.05 10.89
CA PRO A 88 -0.41 -23.78 11.37
C PRO A 88 -0.39 -22.78 10.21
N TYR A 89 -1.40 -21.91 10.16
CA TYR A 89 -1.33 -20.70 9.35
C TYR A 89 -0.21 -19.84 9.93
N LEU A 90 0.87 -19.68 9.16
CA LEU A 90 1.94 -18.73 9.43
C LEU A 90 1.34 -17.33 9.49
N SER A 91 1.03 -16.91 10.71
CA SER A 91 0.66 -15.55 11.05
C SER A 91 1.83 -14.64 10.72
N LEU A 92 1.73 -13.88 9.63
CA LEU A 92 2.67 -12.81 9.25
C LEU A 92 2.59 -11.58 10.19
N ALA A 93 2.23 -11.80 11.45
CA ALA A 93 2.33 -10.83 12.53
C ALA A 93 3.32 -11.33 13.58
N THR A 94 4.57 -11.59 13.18
CA THR A 94 5.70 -11.66 14.12
C THR A 94 6.97 -11.17 13.44
N LYS A 95 7.34 -9.94 13.82
CA LYS A 95 8.69 -9.39 14.02
C LYS A 95 9.87 -10.12 13.37
N ARG A 96 10.65 -9.33 12.62
CA ARG A 96 12.13 -9.30 12.51
C ARG A 96 12.88 -10.63 12.70
N SER A 97 13.71 -10.95 11.70
CA SER A 97 14.72 -12.00 11.63
C SER A 97 14.18 -13.39 11.37
N ILE A 98 14.21 -13.79 10.09
CA ILE A 98 14.71 -15.08 9.57
C ILE A 98 14.75 -14.89 8.04
N LEU A 99 15.92 -14.54 7.51
CA LEU A 99 16.24 -14.76 6.10
C LEU A 99 17.64 -15.40 6.06
N THR A 100 17.70 -16.58 6.67
CA THR A 100 18.75 -17.58 6.47
C THR A 100 18.00 -18.89 6.32
N ILE A 101 18.40 -19.69 5.31
CA ILE A 101 17.83 -20.99 4.86
C ILE A 101 16.69 -20.77 3.83
N ALA A 102 16.75 -21.17 2.56
CA ALA A 102 17.65 -22.09 1.85
C ALA A 102 17.80 -21.64 0.39
N LEU A 103 19.04 -21.60 -0.09
CA LEU A 103 19.40 -21.66 -1.51
C LEU A 103 20.57 -22.64 -1.59
N LEU A 104 20.25 -23.91 -1.38
CA LEU A 104 21.05 -25.06 -1.77
C LEU A 104 20.05 -26.07 -2.30
N ASP A 105 19.98 -26.14 -3.63
CA ASP A 105 19.83 -27.34 -4.45
C ASP A 105 19.47 -26.89 -5.88
N VAL A 106 20.51 -26.59 -6.65
CA VAL A 106 20.50 -26.76 -8.11
C VAL A 106 21.76 -27.56 -8.42
N GLU A 107 21.50 -28.79 -8.84
CA GLU A 107 22.36 -29.85 -9.41
C GLU A 107 23.89 -29.70 -9.37
#